data_AF-A0A1L3I1E7-F1
#
_entry.id   AF-A0A1L3I1E7-F1
#
_cell.length_a   1.000
_cell.length_b   1.000
_cell.length_c   1.000
_cell.angle_alpha   90.00
_cell.angle_beta   90.00
_cell.angle_gamma   90.00
#
_symmetry.space_group_name_H-M   'P 1'
#
loop_
_entity.id
_entity.type
_entity.pdbx_description
1 polymer ?
#
loop_
_entity_poly.entity_id
_entity_poly.type
_entity_poly.pdbx_seq_one_letter_code
_entity_poly.pdbx_strand_id
1 'polypeptide(L)'
;MHWTDTTHSYTLSTCKHLGRPCPAAEHMLSRLAAALGQARTVTADDFEVAGNCELTACDHPCQARFTANHERIRIYCGVSPEAEQSGLDRFADALFEGTRDRGFIAKRPEYPYALAQAVPLHPQTSRTAASQQSLSA
;
A
#
# COMPACT_ATOMS: atom_id res chain seq x y z
N MET A 1 -7.20 -13.56 0.51
CA MET A 1 -8.49 -13.09 -0.01
C MET A 1 -8.23 -12.10 -1.13
N HIS A 2 -8.95 -12.20 -2.23
CA HIS A 2 -8.84 -11.29 -3.36
C HIS A 2 -10.24 -10.92 -3.83
N TRP A 3 -10.51 -9.64 -4.04
CA TRP A 3 -11.77 -9.15 -4.60
C TRP A 3 -11.53 -7.87 -5.39
N THR A 4 -12.57 -7.40 -6.06
CA THR A 4 -12.49 -6.24 -6.93
C THR A 4 -13.79 -5.44 -6.80
N ASP A 5 -13.70 -4.12 -6.76
CA ASP A 5 -14.85 -3.23 -6.95
C ASP A 5 -14.78 -2.57 -8.35
N THR A 6 -15.51 -1.50 -8.59
CA THR A 6 -15.49 -0.80 -9.89
C THR A 6 -14.20 -0.02 -10.17
N THR A 7 -13.37 0.19 -9.15
CA THR A 7 -12.22 1.10 -9.16
C THR A 7 -10.90 0.40 -8.89
N HIS A 8 -10.86 -0.57 -7.97
CA HIS A 8 -9.64 -1.21 -7.49
C HIS A 8 -9.79 -2.73 -7.41
N SER A 9 -8.67 -3.41 -7.63
CA SER A 9 -8.46 -4.78 -7.16
C SER A 9 -7.83 -4.74 -5.76
N TYR A 10 -8.30 -5.59 -4.87
CA TYR A 10 -7.88 -5.68 -3.49
C TYR A 10 -7.38 -7.10 -3.16
N THR A 11 -6.26 -7.16 -2.45
CA THR A 11 -5.64 -8.42 -2.01
C THR A 11 -5.27 -8.33 -0.55
N LEU A 12 -5.69 -9.32 0.25
CA LEU A 12 -5.27 -9.51 1.63
C LEU A 12 -4.61 -10.88 1.82
N SER A 13 -3.47 -10.90 2.50
CA SER A 13 -2.88 -12.12 3.02
C SER A 13 -3.62 -12.59 4.27
N THR A 14 -3.35 -13.83 4.67
CA THR A 14 -3.83 -14.38 5.94
C THR A 14 -3.04 -13.76 7.09
N CYS A 15 -3.74 -13.21 8.10
CA CYS A 15 -3.11 -12.73 9.32
C CYS A 15 -2.56 -13.90 10.14
N LYS A 16 -1.27 -13.84 10.51
CA LYS A 16 -0.63 -14.89 11.33
C LYS A 16 -1.29 -15.08 12.70
N HIS A 17 -1.89 -14.04 13.27
CA HIS A 17 -2.59 -14.15 14.56
C HIS A 17 -4.02 -14.67 14.42
N LEU A 18 -4.75 -14.26 13.40
CA LEU A 18 -6.17 -14.59 13.26
C LEU A 18 -6.43 -15.85 12.42
N GLY A 19 -5.45 -16.33 11.64
CA GLY A 19 -5.64 -17.44 10.70
C GLY A 19 -6.57 -17.11 9.52
N ARG A 20 -7.00 -15.85 9.38
CA ARG A 20 -7.87 -15.32 8.32
C ARG A 20 -7.43 -13.89 7.94
N PRO A 21 -7.96 -13.28 6.85
CA PRO A 21 -7.70 -11.88 6.55
C PRO A 21 -8.04 -10.96 7.73
N CYS A 22 -7.22 -9.91 7.94
CA CYS A 22 -7.41 -8.96 9.03
C CYS A 22 -8.55 -7.97 8.72
N PRO A 23 -9.65 -7.95 9.49
CA PRO A 23 -10.80 -7.09 9.19
C PRO A 23 -10.50 -5.60 9.38
N ALA A 24 -9.61 -5.21 10.31
CA ALA A 24 -9.20 -3.82 10.45
C ALA A 24 -8.37 -3.34 9.25
N ALA A 25 -7.45 -4.17 8.76
CA ALA A 25 -6.66 -3.85 7.57
C ALA A 25 -7.54 -3.76 6.32
N GLU A 26 -8.51 -4.65 6.17
CA GLU A 26 -9.52 -4.60 5.10
C GLU A 26 -10.28 -3.27 5.12
N HIS A 27 -10.85 -2.91 6.28
CA HIS A 27 -11.62 -1.67 6.40
C HIS A 27 -10.75 -0.44 6.14
N MET A 28 -9.54 -0.38 6.69
CA MET A 28 -8.61 0.71 6.44
C MET A 28 -8.25 0.83 4.95
N LEU A 29 -8.00 -0.30 4.29
CA LEU A 29 -7.65 -0.33 2.86
C LEU A 29 -8.78 0.25 2.00
N SER A 30 -10.03 -0.17 2.24
CA SER A 30 -11.19 0.36 1.52
C SER A 30 -11.41 1.86 1.78
N ARG A 31 -11.16 2.34 3.00
CA ARG A 31 -11.29 3.77 3.33
C ARG A 31 -10.22 4.62 2.66
N LEU A 32 -8.97 4.15 2.62
CA LEU A 32 -7.89 4.84 1.91
C LEU A 32 -8.14 4.88 0.41
N ALA A 33 -8.58 3.77 -0.20
CA ALA A 33 -8.92 3.72 -1.63
C ALA A 33 -10.04 4.72 -1.98
N ALA A 34 -11.10 4.76 -1.17
CA ALA A 34 -12.17 5.74 -1.35
C ALA A 34 -11.67 7.18 -1.17
N ALA A 35 -10.87 7.47 -0.14
CA ALA A 35 -10.35 8.80 0.13
C ALA A 35 -9.45 9.31 -1.01
N LEU A 36 -8.52 8.49 -1.50
CA LEU A 36 -7.67 8.84 -2.63
C LEU A 36 -8.46 9.05 -3.92
N GLY A 37 -9.49 8.22 -4.16
CA GLY A 37 -10.42 8.41 -5.27
C GLY A 37 -11.11 9.78 -5.24
N GLN A 38 -11.49 10.27 -4.05
CA GLN A 38 -12.07 11.61 -3.89
C GLN A 38 -11.03 12.73 -4.00
N ALA A 39 -9.81 12.51 -3.52
CA ALA A 39 -8.74 13.50 -3.56
C ALA A 39 -8.12 13.69 -4.96
N ARG A 40 -8.30 12.72 -5.87
CA ARG A 40 -7.58 12.65 -7.15
C ARG A 40 -7.65 13.91 -8.01
N THR A 41 -8.76 14.63 -8.01
CA THR A 41 -8.93 15.85 -8.84
C THR A 41 -8.25 17.09 -8.25
N VAL A 42 -7.82 17.04 -6.99
CA VAL A 42 -7.23 18.16 -6.25
C VAL A 42 -5.80 17.89 -5.78
N THR A 43 -5.25 16.72 -6.10
CA THR A 43 -3.87 16.31 -5.78
C THR A 43 -3.07 16.04 -7.04
N ALA A 44 -1.77 16.24 -6.99
CA ALA A 44 -0.86 15.85 -8.08
C ALA A 44 -0.76 14.31 -8.22
N ASP A 45 -0.25 13.86 -9.36
CA ASP A 45 -0.09 12.42 -9.65
C ASP A 45 0.91 11.74 -8.68
N ASP A 46 1.88 12.49 -8.16
CA ASP A 46 2.90 12.03 -7.19
C ASP A 46 2.45 12.17 -5.73
N PHE A 47 1.19 12.52 -5.48
CA PHE A 47 0.65 12.65 -4.12
C PHE A 47 0.67 11.30 -3.40
N GLU A 48 1.25 11.30 -2.19
CA GLU A 48 1.34 10.14 -1.32
C GLU A 48 0.97 10.50 0.13
N VAL A 49 0.27 9.58 0.78
CA VAL A 49 0.07 9.58 2.23
C VAL A 49 0.73 8.32 2.80
N ALA A 50 1.65 8.51 3.73
CA ALA A 50 2.33 7.43 4.44
C ALA A 50 2.29 7.66 5.94
N GLY A 51 2.30 6.57 6.72
CA GLY A 51 2.30 6.69 8.17
C GLY A 51 2.22 5.37 8.90
N ASN A 52 2.03 5.49 10.20
CA ASN A 52 1.91 4.37 11.13
C ASN A 52 0.60 4.51 11.90
N CYS A 53 -0.01 3.39 12.27
CA CYS A 53 -1.21 3.34 13.10
C CYS A 53 -1.31 2.02 13.85
N GLU A 54 -2.05 2.00 14.95
CA GLU A 54 -2.37 0.76 15.65
C GLU A 54 -3.74 0.25 15.17
N LEU A 55 -3.79 -1.02 14.78
CA LEU A 55 -5.02 -1.70 14.36
C LEU A 55 -5.53 -2.61 15.48
N THR A 56 -6.80 -2.45 15.83
CA THR A 56 -7.47 -3.17 16.93
C THR A 56 -8.45 -4.22 16.39
N ALA A 57 -7.92 -5.26 15.73
CA ALA A 57 -8.71 -6.39 15.23
C ALA A 57 -8.35 -7.76 15.83
N CYS A 58 -7.18 -7.89 16.46
CA CYS A 58 -6.77 -9.06 17.20
C CYS A 58 -6.56 -8.72 18.67
N ASP A 59 -6.45 -9.74 19.52
CA ASP A 59 -6.19 -9.58 20.97
C ASP A 59 -4.79 -9.04 21.29
N HIS A 60 -4.00 -8.72 20.26
CA HIS A 60 -2.69 -8.11 20.34
C HIS A 60 -2.71 -6.73 19.69
N PRO A 61 -2.07 -5.71 20.29
CA PRO A 61 -1.89 -4.42 19.62
C PRO A 61 -1.09 -4.66 18.33
N CYS A 62 -1.70 -4.34 17.19
CA CYS A 62 -1.12 -4.62 15.89
C CYS A 62 -0.62 -3.33 15.25
N GLN A 63 0.67 -3.04 15.41
CA GLN A 63 1.25 -1.88 14.74
C GLN A 63 1.29 -2.08 13.24
N ALA A 64 0.82 -1.07 12.52
CA ALA A 64 0.72 -1.10 11.07
C ALA A 64 1.40 0.10 10.45
N ARG A 65 2.10 -0.14 9.34
CA ARG A 65 2.64 0.89 8.44
C ARG A 65 1.83 0.89 7.17
N PHE A 66 1.64 2.07 6.58
CA PHE A 66 0.96 2.16 5.30
C PHE A 66 1.59 3.21 4.39
N THR A 67 1.46 2.96 3.09
CA THR A 67 1.73 3.91 2.01
C THR A 67 0.53 3.89 1.07
N ALA A 68 0.09 5.06 0.62
CA ALA A 68 -1.11 5.20 -0.18
C ALA A 68 -0.92 6.34 -1.19
N ASN A 69 -0.86 5.98 -2.47
CA ASN A 69 -0.83 6.93 -3.59
C ASN A 69 -1.82 6.49 -4.67
N HIS A 70 -1.90 7.24 -5.78
CA HIS A 70 -2.86 6.98 -6.85
C HIS A 70 -2.60 5.68 -7.62
N GLU A 71 -1.44 5.06 -7.49
CA GLU A 71 -1.07 3.82 -8.19
C GLU A 71 -1.25 2.59 -7.31
N ARG A 72 -1.07 2.73 -6.00
CA ARG A 72 -1.06 1.61 -5.06
C ARG A 72 -1.27 2.05 -3.63
N ILE A 73 -1.97 1.20 -2.89
CA ILE A 73 -2.09 1.31 -1.43
C ILE A 73 -1.59 0.02 -0.81
N ARG A 74 -0.76 0.13 0.23
CA ARG A 74 -0.26 -1.00 1.00
C ARG A 74 -0.37 -0.77 2.49
N ILE A 75 -0.75 -1.81 3.22
CA ILE A 75 -0.82 -1.82 4.68
C ILE A 75 -0.07 -3.05 5.20
N TYR A 76 0.98 -2.81 5.97
CA TYR A 76 1.86 -3.79 6.58
C TYR A 76 1.54 -3.90 8.06
N CYS A 77 0.95 -5.01 8.50
CA CYS A 77 0.57 -5.23 9.89
C CYS A 77 1.66 -5.98 10.65
N GLY A 78 1.87 -5.68 11.93
CA GLY A 78 2.82 -6.37 12.79
C GLY A 78 4.29 -6.06 12.50
N VAL A 79 4.58 -4.85 12.03
CA VAL A 79 5.96 -4.39 11.76
C VAL A 79 6.28 -3.19 12.64
N SER A 80 7.56 -2.99 12.96
CA SER A 80 7.98 -1.80 13.72
C SER A 80 7.75 -0.52 12.91
N PRO A 81 7.45 0.62 13.56
CA PRO A 81 7.39 1.95 12.91
C PRO A 81 8.69 2.39 12.22
N GLU A 82 9.81 1.72 12.50
CA GLU A 82 11.14 1.97 11.93
C GLU A 82 11.49 0.97 10.82
N ALA A 83 10.57 0.06 10.46
CA ALA A 83 10.79 -0.92 9.40
C ALA A 83 11.07 -0.23 8.05
N GLU A 84 12.08 -0.74 7.33
CA GLU A 84 12.53 -0.18 6.07
C GLU A 84 11.49 -0.43 4.97
N GLN A 85 10.96 0.65 4.39
CA GLN A 85 9.91 0.59 3.37
C GLN A 85 10.31 -0.28 2.15
N SER A 86 11.55 -0.16 1.67
CA SER A 86 12.05 -0.93 0.52
C SER A 86 12.03 -2.46 0.75
N GLY A 87 12.23 -2.89 2.00
CA GLY A 87 12.19 -4.31 2.37
C GLY A 87 10.75 -4.82 2.42
N LEU A 88 9.83 -3.99 2.91
CA LEU A 88 8.40 -4.28 2.95
C LEU A 88 7.79 -4.36 1.55
N ASP A 89 8.14 -3.43 0.65
CA ASP A 89 7.65 -3.42 -0.72
C ASP A 89 8.11 -4.65 -1.50
N ARG A 90 9.38 -5.03 -1.39
CA ARG A 90 9.90 -6.28 -1.99
C ARG A 90 9.19 -7.52 -1.47
N PHE A 91 8.89 -7.56 -0.17
CA PHE A 91 8.11 -8.66 0.39
C PHE A 91 6.69 -8.70 -0.19
N ALA A 92 6.05 -7.55 -0.35
CA ALA A 92 4.73 -7.45 -0.95
C ALA A 92 4.71 -7.87 -2.42
N ASP A 93 5.68 -7.42 -3.22
CA ASP A 93 5.84 -7.79 -4.63
C ASP A 93 6.04 -9.31 -4.77
N ALA A 94 6.89 -9.90 -3.94
CA ALA A 94 7.10 -11.34 -3.93
C ALA A 94 5.83 -12.13 -3.54
N LEU A 95 5.01 -11.59 -2.64
CA LEU A 95 3.78 -12.24 -2.18
C LEU A 95 2.62 -12.13 -3.19
N PHE A 96 2.46 -10.97 -3.82
CA PHE A 96 1.28 -10.68 -4.64
C PHE A 96 1.53 -10.72 -6.14
N GLU A 97 2.71 -10.33 -6.60
CA GLU A 97 3.03 -10.23 -8.03
C GLU A 97 3.88 -11.42 -8.51
N GLY A 98 4.39 -12.24 -7.58
CA GLY A 98 5.30 -13.34 -7.89
C GLY A 98 6.67 -12.86 -8.38
N THR A 99 6.94 -11.56 -8.30
CA THR A 99 8.19 -10.94 -8.70
C THR A 99 9.28 -11.31 -7.71
N ARG A 100 10.30 -12.02 -8.19
CA ARG A 100 11.51 -12.33 -7.41
C ARG A 100 12.59 -11.29 -7.70
N ASP A 101 12.36 -10.04 -7.33
CA ASP A 101 13.46 -9.08 -7.36
C ASP A 101 14.54 -9.53 -6.35
N ARG A 102 15.78 -9.67 -6.84
CA ARG A 102 16.94 -10.16 -6.09
C ARG A 102 17.86 -9.03 -5.63
N GLY A 103 17.40 -7.78 -5.68
CA GLY A 103 18.16 -6.63 -5.19
C GLY A 103 18.70 -6.85 -3.78
N PHE A 104 19.90 -6.31 -3.50
CA PHE A 104 20.55 -6.43 -2.21
C PHE A 104 19.67 -5.85 -1.09
N ILE A 105 19.49 -6.61 -0.03
CA ILE A 105 18.81 -6.15 1.18
C ILE A 105 19.89 -5.81 2.20
N ALA A 106 20.02 -4.54 2.56
CA ALA A 106 21.01 -4.08 3.53
C ALA A 106 20.69 -4.54 4.96
N LYS A 107 19.40 -4.75 5.29
CA LYS A 107 18.92 -5.17 6.61
C LYS A 107 17.84 -6.24 6.47
N ARG A 108 17.94 -7.34 7.24
CA ARG A 108 16.93 -8.43 7.22
C ARG A 108 15.51 -7.84 7.28
N PRO A 109 14.65 -8.12 6.27
CA PRO A 109 13.36 -7.47 6.19
C PRO A 109 12.48 -7.96 7.35
N GLU A 110 11.79 -7.03 7.99
CA GLU A 110 10.73 -7.37 8.92
C GLU A 110 9.57 -7.99 8.14
N TYR A 111 9.06 -9.11 8.63
CA TYR A 111 8.01 -9.86 7.96
C TYR A 111 6.66 -9.50 8.57
N PRO A 112 5.77 -8.82 7.83
CA PRO A 112 4.47 -8.47 8.36
C PRO A 112 3.67 -9.71 8.76
N TYR A 113 2.87 -9.58 9.81
CA TYR A 113 1.90 -10.58 10.25
C TYR A 113 0.69 -10.66 9.33
N ALA A 114 0.33 -9.54 8.68
CA ALA A 114 -0.67 -9.49 7.63
C ALA A 114 -0.31 -8.38 6.64
N LEU A 115 -0.72 -8.54 5.39
CA LEU A 115 -0.48 -7.59 4.32
C LEU A 115 -1.77 -7.36 3.55
N ALA A 116 -2.08 -6.10 3.25
CA ALA A 116 -3.20 -5.69 2.43
C ALA A 116 -2.72 -4.78 1.31
N GLN A 117 -3.28 -4.93 0.11
CA GLN A 117 -2.95 -4.12 -1.07
C GLN A 117 -4.21 -3.77 -1.86
N ALA A 118 -4.29 -2.53 -2.35
CA ALA A 118 -5.23 -2.12 -3.37
C ALA A 118 -4.48 -1.54 -4.57
N VAL A 119 -4.90 -1.92 -5.78
CA VAL A 119 -4.35 -1.43 -7.05
C VAL A 119 -5.50 -0.99 -7.94
N PRO A 120 -5.47 0.21 -8.56
CA PRO A 120 -6.50 0.64 -9.49
C PRO A 120 -6.65 -0.31 -10.68
N LEU A 121 -7.88 -0.57 -11.11
CA LEU A 121 -8.16 -1.38 -12.31
C LEU A 121 -7.73 -0.70 -13.60
N HIS A 122 -7.79 0.63 -13.61
CA HIS A 122 -7.43 1.46 -14.74
C HIS A 122 -6.34 2.43 -14.29
N PRO A 123 -5.06 1.99 -14.27
CA PRO A 123 -3.96 2.89 -14.00
C PRO A 123 -4.00 4.02 -15.03
N GLN A 124 -4.23 5.24 -14.56
CA GLN A 124 -4.21 6.41 -15.41
C GLN A 124 -2.76 6.82 -15.55
N THR A 125 -2.21 6.65 -16.75
CA THR A 125 -0.84 7.04 -17.07
C THR A 125 -0.64 8.50 -16.69
N SER A 126 0.32 8.76 -15.81
CA SER A 126 0.69 10.08 -15.35
C SER A 126 0.94 10.97 -16.58
N ARG A 127 0.24 12.09 -16.66
CA ARG A 127 0.51 13.07 -17.71
C ARG A 127 1.72 13.87 -17.26
N THR A 128 2.91 13.31 -17.52
CA THR A 128 4.20 13.94 -17.24
C THR A 128 4.14 15.41 -17.62
N ALA A 129 4.48 16.27 -16.66
CA ALA A 129 4.52 17.71 -16.76
C ALA A 129 5.47 18.18 -17.88
N ALA A 130 4.99 18.18 -19.12
CA ALA A 130 5.56 18.96 -20.20
C ALA A 130 5.05 20.41 -20.05
N SER A 131 5.58 21.14 -19.06
CA SER A 131 5.26 22.56 -18.86
C SER A 131 6.45 23.33 -18.29
N GLN A 132 7.65 23.13 -18.84
CA GLN A 132 8.77 24.05 -18.66
C GLN A 132 9.63 24.09 -19.92
N GLN A 133 9.20 24.87 -20.92
CA GLN A 133 10.07 25.51 -21.92
C GLN A 133 9.22 26.41 -22.85
N SER A 134 8.72 27.52 -22.33
CA SER A 134 8.31 28.67 -23.15
C SER A 134 8.32 29.91 -22.27
N LEU A 135 9.29 30.82 -22.51
CA LEU A 135 9.55 32.18 -21.98
C LEU A 135 11.08 32.23 -21.74
N SER A 136 11.92 32.89 -22.56
CA SER A 136 11.87 34.26 -23.10
C SER A 136 12.78 34.29 -24.35
N ALA A 137 12.38 34.82 -25.50
CA ALA A 137 12.34 36.26 -25.87
C ALA A 137 13.71 36.94 -25.75
#